data_AF-A0A9X1WI16-F1
#
_entry.id   AF-A0A9X1WI16-F1
#
_cell.length_a   1.000
_cell.length_b   1.000
_cell.length_c   1.000
_cell.angle_alpha   90.00
_cell.angle_beta   90.00
_cell.angle_gamma   90.00
#
_symmetry.space_group_name_H-M   'P 1'
#
loop_
_entity.id
_entity.type
_entity.pdbx_description
1 polymer ?
#
loop_
_entity_poly.entity_id
_entity_poly.type
_entity_poly.pdbx_seq_one_letter_code
_entity_poly.pdbx_strand_id
1 'polypeptide(L)'
;MAATLAAIGSLSLSSAILPALVGALAFAWGASSWCQTPPQQHRLVEAAPDETPLVIALNSSGIYIGIGLGTLIGDLAGAENATWMFFSGAILAVLTSVFLVSTSRKAPSTQNGTPLNQGPNPRKWTRG
;
A
#
# COMPACT_ATOMS: atom_id res chain seq x y z
N MET A 1 -5.76 6.13 3.64
CA MET A 1 -5.28 7.47 3.25
C MET A 1 -6.28 8.31 2.45
N ALA A 2 -6.89 7.84 1.35
CA ALA A 2 -7.75 8.71 0.51
C ALA A 2 -8.95 9.27 1.29
N ALA A 3 -9.68 8.40 1.99
CA ALA A 3 -10.82 8.78 2.82
C ALA A 3 -10.42 9.73 3.96
N THR A 4 -9.26 9.51 4.59
CA THR A 4 -8.79 10.36 5.70
C THR A 4 -8.43 11.76 5.18
N LEU A 5 -7.81 11.88 4.00
CA LEU A 5 -7.50 13.17 3.38
C LEU A 5 -8.77 13.92 2.97
N ALA A 6 -9.72 13.24 2.32
CA ALA A 6 -11.01 13.84 1.96
C ALA A 6 -11.80 14.33 3.19
N ALA A 7 -11.78 13.56 4.28
CA ALA A 7 -12.42 13.94 5.54
C ALA A 7 -11.74 15.17 6.17
N ILE A 8 -10.40 15.24 6.18
CA ILE A 8 -9.68 16.42 6.68
C ILE A 8 -9.97 17.65 5.80
N GLY A 9 -9.96 17.51 4.46
CA GLY A 9 -10.33 18.58 3.54
C GLY A 9 -11.77 19.08 3.74
N SER A 10 -12.70 18.17 4.04
CA SER A 10 -14.10 18.52 4.32
C SER A 10 -14.25 19.26 5.66
N LEU A 11 -13.49 18.89 6.69
CA LEU A 11 -13.42 19.62 7.95
C LEU A 11 -12.80 21.01 7.77
N SER A 12 -11.83 21.15 6.87
CA SER A 12 -11.23 22.45 6.55
C SER A 12 -12.25 23.43 5.95
N LEU A 13 -13.28 22.95 5.27
CA LEU A 13 -14.37 23.78 4.73
C LEU A 13 -15.39 24.21 5.80
N SER A 14 -15.58 23.42 6.85
CA SER A 14 -16.61 23.68 7.87
C SER A 14 -16.15 24.66 8.95
N SER A 15 -14.85 25.03 8.97
CA SER A 15 -14.21 25.83 10.03
C SER A 15 -14.42 25.26 11.44
N ALA A 16 -14.77 23.98 11.56
CA ALA A 16 -15.04 23.32 12.84
C ALA A 16 -13.74 22.91 13.52
N ILE A 17 -13.59 23.26 14.81
CA ILE A 17 -12.40 22.93 15.60
C ILE A 17 -12.68 21.64 16.38
N LEU A 18 -12.29 20.50 15.80
CA LEU A 18 -12.49 19.16 16.36
C LEU A 18 -11.15 18.42 16.51
N PRO A 19 -10.32 18.78 17.51
CA PRO A 19 -8.94 18.29 17.61
C PRO A 19 -8.83 16.77 17.76
N ALA A 20 -9.76 16.15 18.50
CA ALA A 20 -9.78 14.69 18.65
C ALA A 20 -10.04 13.96 17.31
N LEU A 21 -10.97 14.49 16.50
CA LEU A 21 -11.27 13.92 15.19
C LEU A 21 -10.11 14.12 14.21
N VAL A 22 -9.51 15.31 14.19
CA VAL A 22 -8.31 15.58 13.38
C VAL A 22 -7.18 14.64 13.77
N GLY A 23 -6.94 14.44 15.07
CA GLY A 23 -5.94 13.51 15.58
C GLY A 23 -6.21 12.06 15.14
N ALA A 24 -7.45 11.60 15.22
CA ALA A 24 -7.83 10.26 14.76
C ALA A 24 -7.64 10.09 13.24
N LEU A 25 -8.01 11.10 12.44
CA LEU A 25 -7.83 11.08 10.98
C LEU A 25 -6.35 11.11 10.59
N ALA A 26 -5.54 11.93 11.26
CA ALA A 26 -4.10 12.01 11.06
C ALA A 26 -3.40 10.69 11.45
N PHE A 27 -3.81 10.09 12.57
CA PHE A 27 -3.32 8.78 12.99
C PHE A 27 -3.66 7.69 11.96
N ALA A 28 -4.91 7.63 11.50
CA ALA A 28 -5.34 6.66 10.50
C ALA A 28 -4.63 6.87 9.15
N TRP A 29 -4.41 8.13 8.75
CA TRP A 29 -3.60 8.47 7.58
C TRP A 29 -2.18 7.92 7.74
N GLY A 30 -1.50 8.25 8.85
CA GLY A 30 -0.15 7.80 9.15
C GLY A 30 -0.05 6.27 9.16
N ALA A 31 -0.87 5.59 9.96
CA ALA A 31 -0.92 4.14 10.03
C ALA A 31 -1.06 3.51 8.64
N SER A 32 -1.99 4.01 7.81
CA SER A 32 -2.16 3.50 6.44
C SER A 32 -0.95 3.73 5.54
N SER A 33 -0.21 4.82 5.74
CA SER A 33 1.02 5.14 4.99
C SER A 33 2.21 4.28 5.38
N TRP A 34 2.29 3.81 6.62
CA TRP A 34 3.41 2.98 7.11
C TRP A 34 3.14 1.48 6.94
N CYS A 35 1.88 1.03 6.99
CA CYS A 35 1.52 -0.38 6.84
C CYS A 35 1.71 -0.93 5.41
N GLN A 36 1.83 -0.07 4.40
CA GLN A 36 2.00 -0.49 3.00
C GLN A 36 3.42 -0.96 2.66
N THR A 37 4.45 -0.47 3.38
CA THR A 37 5.85 -0.72 3.02
C THR A 37 6.27 -2.19 3.18
N PRO A 38 5.96 -2.89 4.29
CA PRO A 38 6.41 -4.28 4.45
C PRO A 38 5.85 -5.24 3.37
N PRO A 39 4.55 -5.21 3.03
CA PRO A 39 4.02 -6.01 1.92
C PRO A 39 4.64 -5.65 0.56
N GLN A 40 4.94 -4.37 0.30
CA GLN A 40 5.56 -3.95 -0.96
C GLN A 40 6.99 -4.48 -1.09
N GLN A 41 7.80 -4.36 -0.03
CA GLN A 41 9.18 -4.85 -0.03
C GLN A 41 9.23 -6.38 -0.14
N HIS A 42 8.36 -7.10 0.57
CA HIS A 42 8.29 -8.57 0.46
C HIS A 42 8.04 -9.02 -0.99
N ARG A 43 7.06 -8.41 -1.65
CA ARG A 43 6.71 -8.74 -3.05
C ARG A 43 7.85 -8.45 -4.03
N LEU A 44 8.64 -7.39 -3.80
CA LEU A 44 9.78 -7.06 -4.66
C LEU A 44 10.92 -8.08 -4.50
N VAL A 45 11.21 -8.47 -3.26
CA VAL A 45 12.22 -9.49 -2.95
C VAL A 45 11.82 -10.84 -3.53
N GLU A 46 10.56 -11.24 -3.38
CA GLU A 46 10.04 -12.48 -3.98
C GLU A 46 10.08 -12.45 -5.52
N ALA A 47 9.88 -11.28 -6.15
CA ALA A 47 9.87 -11.16 -7.59
C ALA A 47 11.28 -11.20 -8.21
N ALA A 48 12.31 -10.76 -7.50
CA ALA A 48 13.69 -10.70 -7.98
C ALA A 48 14.70 -10.96 -6.84
N PRO A 49 14.78 -12.20 -6.32
CA PRO A 49 15.60 -12.51 -5.16
C PRO A 49 17.10 -12.28 -5.40
N ASP A 50 17.60 -12.59 -6.60
CA ASP A 50 19.01 -12.42 -6.96
C ASP A 50 19.43 -10.95 -7.10
N GLU A 51 18.48 -10.05 -7.36
CA GLU A 51 18.70 -8.61 -7.56
C GLU A 51 18.09 -7.76 -6.43
N THR A 52 17.94 -8.37 -5.23
CA THR A 52 17.28 -7.75 -4.07
C THR A 52 17.77 -6.32 -3.76
N PRO A 53 19.09 -6.03 -3.69
CA PRO A 53 19.56 -4.68 -3.41
C PRO A 53 19.13 -3.67 -4.47
N LEU A 54 19.13 -4.06 -5.75
CA LEU A 54 18.77 -3.19 -6.87
C LEU A 54 17.27 -2.86 -6.84
N VAL A 55 16.39 -3.85 -6.63
CA VAL A 55 14.93 -3.61 -6.59
C VAL A 55 14.50 -2.79 -5.38
N ILE A 56 15.18 -2.93 -4.23
CA ILE A 56 14.95 -2.10 -3.04
C ILE A 56 15.40 -0.65 -3.29
N ALA A 57 16.56 -0.45 -3.92
CA ALA A 57 17.05 0.87 -4.28
C ALA A 57 16.12 1.57 -5.29
N LEU A 58 15.62 0.83 -6.28
CA LEU A 58 14.66 1.34 -7.27
C LEU A 58 13.32 1.72 -6.62
N ASN A 59 12.81 0.89 -5.71
CA ASN A 59 11.61 1.20 -4.94
C ASN A 59 11.76 2.48 -4.12
N SER A 60 12.88 2.62 -3.40
CA SER A 60 13.18 3.82 -2.62
C SER A 60 13.26 5.06 -3.50
N SER A 61 13.90 4.95 -4.68
CA SER A 61 13.98 6.04 -5.65
C SER A 61 12.59 6.48 -6.14
N GLY A 62 11.71 5.52 -6.46
CA GLY A 62 10.33 5.80 -6.82
C GLY A 62 9.55 6.50 -5.71
N ILE A 63 9.73 6.07 -4.46
CA ILE A 63 9.12 6.72 -3.28
C ILE A 63 9.58 8.17 -3.17
N TYR A 64 10.88 8.44 -3.24
CA TYR A 64 11.40 9.80 -3.11
C TYR A 64 11.00 10.72 -4.26
N ILE A 65 10.95 10.21 -5.49
CA ILE A 65 10.40 10.96 -6.63
C ILE A 65 8.93 11.30 -6.36
N GLY A 66 8.14 10.33 -5.90
CA GLY A 66 6.74 10.52 -5.54
C GLY A 66 6.54 11.56 -4.43
N ILE A 67 7.38 11.53 -3.39
CA ILE A 67 7.38 12.53 -2.31
C ILE A 67 7.69 13.91 -2.87
N GLY A 68 8.72 14.04 -3.71
CA GLY A 68 9.09 15.31 -4.34
C GLY A 68 7.95 15.89 -5.18
N LEU A 69 7.41 15.11 -6.11
CA LEU A 69 6.28 15.52 -6.95
C LEU A 69 5.03 15.83 -6.12
N GLY A 70 4.70 14.98 -5.15
CA GLY A 70 3.56 15.18 -4.27
C GLY A 70 3.69 16.43 -3.41
N THR A 71 4.89 16.76 -2.96
CA THR A 71 5.17 18.00 -2.21
C THR A 71 4.97 19.22 -3.09
N LEU A 72 5.49 19.21 -4.33
CA LEU A 72 5.29 20.32 -5.28
C LEU A 72 3.82 20.53 -5.61
N ILE A 73 3.08 19.45 -5.89
CA ILE A 73 1.65 19.51 -6.19
C ILE A 73 0.87 20.00 -4.96
N GLY A 74 1.19 19.48 -3.78
CA GLY A 74 0.54 19.85 -2.52
C GLY A 74 0.76 21.30 -2.15
N ASP A 75 1.99 21.79 -2.30
CA ASP A 75 2.37 23.19 -2.05
C ASP A 75 1.63 24.15 -2.99
N LEU A 76 1.66 23.86 -4.30
CA LEU A 76 0.95 24.68 -5.28
C LEU A 76 -0.57 24.66 -5.05
N ALA A 77 -1.15 23.50 -4.73
CA ALA A 77 -2.57 23.39 -4.43
C ALA A 77 -2.95 24.10 -3.12
N GLY A 78 -2.07 24.09 -2.13
CA GLY A 78 -2.29 24.66 -0.80
C GLY A 78 -2.00 26.16 -0.67
N ALA A 79 -1.46 26.80 -1.71
CA ALA A 79 -0.90 28.16 -1.64
C ALA A 79 -1.87 29.22 -1.09
N GLU A 80 -3.15 29.14 -1.44
CA GLU A 80 -4.18 30.05 -0.91
C GLU A 80 -4.93 29.47 0.29
N ASN A 81 -5.17 28.15 0.28
CA ASN A 81 -5.93 27.43 1.31
C ASN A 81 -5.53 25.94 1.32
N ALA A 82 -5.18 25.42 2.50
CA ALA A 82 -4.84 24.02 2.72
C ALA A 82 -5.94 23.01 2.33
N THR A 83 -7.19 23.45 2.17
CA THR A 83 -8.31 22.61 1.69
C THR A 83 -7.97 21.90 0.37
N TRP A 84 -7.42 22.63 -0.60
CA TRP A 84 -7.09 22.09 -1.92
C TRP A 84 -5.88 21.15 -1.89
N MET A 85 -4.96 21.33 -0.94
CA MET A 85 -3.89 20.36 -0.66
C MET A 85 -4.45 19.00 -0.23
N PHE A 86 -5.48 18.97 0.62
CA PHE A 86 -6.08 17.70 1.06
C PHE A 86 -6.87 17.01 -0.07
N PHE A 87 -7.62 17.77 -0.87
CA PHE A 87 -8.37 17.21 -2.00
C PHE A 87 -7.47 16.72 -3.14
N SER A 88 -6.41 17.45 -3.49
CA SER A 88 -5.44 16.99 -4.50
C SER A 88 -4.77 15.69 -4.07
N GLY A 89 -4.37 15.58 -2.79
CA GLY A 89 -3.86 14.34 -2.20
C GLY A 89 -4.88 13.20 -2.22
N ALA A 90 -6.15 13.47 -1.91
CA ALA A 90 -7.21 12.47 -1.96
C ALA A 90 -7.45 11.94 -3.39
N ILE A 91 -7.50 12.83 -4.38
CA ILE A 91 -7.64 12.47 -5.81
C ILE A 91 -6.47 11.60 -6.24
N LEU A 92 -5.23 12.00 -5.95
CA LEU A 92 -4.04 11.24 -6.32
C LEU A 92 -4.02 9.85 -5.66
N ALA A 93 -4.45 9.74 -4.40
CA ALA A 93 -4.57 8.47 -3.70
C ALA A 93 -5.63 7.54 -4.32
N VAL A 94 -6.76 8.10 -4.78
CA VAL A 94 -7.79 7.34 -5.52
C VAL A 94 -7.25 6.87 -6.87
N LEU A 95 -6.62 7.76 -7.65
CA LEU A 95 -6.03 7.40 -8.95
C LEU A 95 -4.98 6.29 -8.80
N THR A 96 -4.12 6.38 -7.79
CA THR A 96 -3.11 5.36 -7.51
C THR A 96 -3.74 4.04 -7.12
N SER A 97 -4.81 4.07 -6.32
CA SER A 97 -5.55 2.86 -5.91
C SER A 97 -6.22 2.18 -7.11
N VAL A 98 -6.83 2.97 -8.01
CA VAL A 98 -7.41 2.47 -9.27
C VAL A 98 -6.32 1.86 -10.15
N PHE A 99 -5.18 2.55 -10.31
CA PHE A 99 -4.04 2.05 -11.06
C PHE A 99 -3.51 0.72 -10.50
N LEU A 100 -3.33 0.64 -9.18
CA LEU A 100 -2.87 -0.58 -8.51
C LEU A 100 -3.84 -1.74 -8.73
N VAL A 101 -5.14 -1.52 -8.56
CA VAL A 101 -6.17 -2.56 -8.79
C VAL A 101 -6.20 -2.99 -10.26
N SER A 102 -6.06 -2.04 -11.20
CA SER A 102 -6.06 -2.35 -12.64
C SER A 102 -4.84 -3.15 -13.10
N THR A 103 -3.70 -2.99 -12.43
CA THR A 103 -2.43 -3.64 -12.78
C THR A 103 -2.14 -4.89 -11.94
N SER A 104 -2.97 -5.18 -10.94
CA SER A 104 -2.86 -6.35 -10.08
C SER A 104 -3.08 -7.64 -10.88
N ARG A 105 -2.02 -8.37 -11.19
CA ARG A 105 -2.12 -9.74 -11.74
C ARG A 105 -2.62 -10.69 -10.64
N LYS A 106 -3.65 -11.49 -10.90
CA LYS A 106 -4.03 -12.59 -10.01
C LYS A 106 -2.89 -13.62 -10.01
N ALA A 107 -2.34 -13.95 -8.84
CA ALA A 107 -1.42 -15.08 -8.72
C ALA A 107 -2.15 -16.35 -9.21
N PRO A 108 -1.50 -17.22 -10.00
CA PRO A 108 -2.05 -18.52 -10.32
C PRO A 108 -2.39 -19.23 -9.02
N SER A 109 -3.64 -19.57 -8.81
CA SER A 109 -4.05 -20.42 -7.69
C SER A 109 -3.30 -21.74 -7.82
N THR A 110 -2.36 -22.00 -6.92
CA THR A 110 -1.73 -23.30 -6.73
C THR A 110 -2.76 -24.28 -6.15
N GLN A 111 -3.82 -24.53 -6.91
CA GLN A 111 -4.81 -25.56 -6.66
C GLN A 111 -4.47 -26.74 -7.57
N ASN A 112 -3.40 -27.44 -7.23
CA ASN A 112 -3.27 -28.85 -7.53
C ASN A 112 -2.75 -29.50 -6.27
N GLY A 113 -3.70 -29.91 -5.42
CA GLY A 113 -3.45 -30.93 -4.42
C GLY A 113 -2.97 -32.17 -5.16
N THR A 114 -1.67 -32.27 -5.35
CA THR A 114 -1.04 -33.56 -5.53
C THR A 114 -1.14 -34.18 -4.15
N PRO A 115 -1.96 -35.23 -3.92
CA PRO A 115 -1.93 -35.90 -2.64
C PRO A 115 -0.47 -36.29 -2.40
N LEU A 116 0.09 -35.81 -1.28
CA LEU A 116 1.42 -36.24 -0.85
C LEU A 116 1.40 -37.75 -0.92
N ASN A 117 2.19 -38.30 -1.84
CA ASN A 117 2.39 -39.72 -2.00
C ASN A 117 2.78 -40.24 -0.61
N GLN A 118 1.81 -40.82 0.09
CA GLN A 118 2.05 -41.39 1.40
C GLN A 118 3.06 -42.49 1.16
N GLY A 119 4.28 -42.29 1.67
CA GLY A 119 5.38 -43.22 1.53
C GLY A 119 4.94 -44.64 1.94
N PRO A 120 5.70 -45.68 1.51
CA PRO A 120 5.27 -47.07 1.64
C PRO A 120 4.77 -47.39 3.05
N ASN A 121 3.49 -47.77 3.16
CA ASN A 121 2.86 -48.14 4.42
C ASN A 121 3.67 -49.28 5.08
N PRO A 122 4.27 -49.06 6.27
CA PRO A 122 5.13 -50.05 6.91
C PRO A 122 4.39 -51.31 7.38
N ARG A 123 3.05 -51.34 7.31
CA ARG A 123 2.20 -52.48 7.74
C ARG A 123 2.15 -53.68 6.78
N LYS A 124 3.11 -53.83 5.86
CA LYS A 124 3.16 -54.97 4.92
C LYS A 124 4.23 -56.03 5.23
N TRP A 125 5.05 -55.85 6.28
CA TRP A 125 6.22 -56.70 6.56
C TRP A 125 6.04 -57.76 7.66
N THR A 126 4.82 -58.21 7.97
CA THR A 126 4.60 -59.16 9.08
C THR A 126 3.77 -60.39 8.76
N ARG A 127 3.68 -60.82 7.50
CA ARG A 127 3.11 -62.13 7.16
C ARG A 127 3.91 -62.82 6.06
N GLY A 128 4.66 -63.85 6.46
CA GLY A 128 5.45 -64.75 5.63
C GLY A 128 6.34 -65.58 6.50
#